data_AF-A0A165KP82-F1
#
_entry.id   AF-A0A165KP82-F1
#
_cell.length_a   1.000
_cell.length_b   1.000
_cell.length_c   1.000
_cell.angle_alpha   90.00
_cell.angle_beta   90.00
_cell.angle_gamma   90.00
#
_symmetry.space_group_name_H-M   'P 1'
#
loop_
_entity.id
_entity.type
_entity.pdbx_description
1 polymer ?
#
loop_
_entity_poly.entity_id
_entity_poly.type
_entity_poly.pdbx_seq_one_letter_code
_entity_poly.pdbx_strand_id
1 'polypeptide(L)'
;MAGPTKPQLEVEIRQLKTRIVELEDHVANNEALRITAEEHAAAKEDELQTMQAEAAAAAEQAAAAIAAANNQAPAAAGPPGTSNSVLIPKPRGSGGSTYKIRHAMGLADNKPLYARCMRVVRDLTLAAKINWQKDFIHQDPLVIGRLFHAAQERESYLARFESSWATGDLVKQFLRNRRKYGVRKGYVLPRAQRLAQAAGGSGGVDADD
;
A
#
# COMPACT_ATOMS: atom_id res chain seq x y z
N MET A 1 -30.87 -58.03 5.11
CA MET A 1 -30.85 -56.62 5.54
C MET A 1 -32.20 -56.33 6.17
N ALA A 2 -32.32 -56.35 7.50
CA ALA A 2 -33.58 -56.01 8.15
C ALA A 2 -33.84 -54.50 7.97
N GLY A 3 -35.00 -54.15 7.39
CA GLY A 3 -35.38 -52.75 7.20
C GLY A 3 -35.64 -52.04 8.53
N PRO A 4 -35.65 -50.69 8.53
CA PRO A 4 -35.94 -49.92 9.73
C PRO A 4 -37.29 -50.31 10.31
N THR A 5 -37.32 -50.53 11.61
CA THR A 5 -38.56 -50.91 12.31
C THR A 5 -39.49 -49.71 12.42
N LYS A 6 -40.80 -49.93 12.47
CA LYS A 6 -41.82 -48.87 12.63
C LYS A 6 -41.48 -47.79 13.68
N PRO A 7 -41.02 -48.13 14.91
CA PRO A 7 -40.66 -47.09 15.89
C PRO A 7 -39.43 -46.26 15.48
N GLN A 8 -38.49 -46.83 14.72
CA GLN A 8 -37.33 -46.08 14.20
C GLN A 8 -37.77 -45.03 13.18
N LEU A 9 -38.71 -45.41 12.29
CA LEU A 9 -39.29 -44.47 11.31
C LEU A 9 -40.06 -43.33 11.99
N GLU A 10 -40.78 -43.59 13.07
CA GLU A 10 -41.51 -42.56 13.82
C GLU A 10 -40.58 -41.54 14.50
N VAL A 11 -39.42 -42.00 15.01
CA VAL A 11 -38.39 -41.12 15.56
C VAL A 11 -37.74 -40.28 14.47
N GLU A 12 -37.42 -40.88 13.33
CA GLU A 12 -36.82 -40.19 12.19
C GLU A 12 -37.77 -39.12 11.62
N ILE A 13 -39.06 -39.44 11.47
CA ILE A 13 -40.08 -38.47 11.05
C ILE A 13 -40.17 -37.30 12.03
N ARG A 14 -40.06 -37.54 13.33
CA ARG A 14 -40.08 -36.47 14.35
C ARG A 14 -38.84 -35.57 14.25
N GLN A 15 -37.66 -36.17 14.03
CA GLN A 15 -36.41 -35.44 13.84
C GLN A 15 -36.45 -34.60 12.55
N LEU A 16 -36.91 -35.18 11.44
CA LEU A 16 -37.06 -34.48 10.17
C LEU A 16 -38.03 -33.30 10.27
N LYS A 17 -39.17 -33.47 10.96
CA LYS A 17 -40.11 -32.36 11.22
C LYS A 17 -39.48 -31.23 12.01
N THR A 18 -38.69 -31.55 13.03
CA THR A 18 -37.96 -30.54 13.83
C THR A 18 -36.95 -29.80 12.94
N ARG A 19 -36.23 -30.54 12.10
CA ARG A 19 -35.23 -29.95 11.20
C ARG A 19 -35.84 -29.06 10.12
N ILE A 20 -37.03 -29.39 9.63
CA ILE A 20 -37.75 -28.56 8.65
C ILE A 20 -38.08 -27.20 9.28
N VAL A 21 -38.62 -27.18 10.49
CA VAL A 21 -38.95 -25.93 11.20
C VAL A 21 -37.69 -25.07 11.41
N GLU A 22 -36.59 -25.67 11.87
CA GLU A 22 -35.32 -24.94 12.02
C GLU A 22 -34.82 -24.36 10.69
N LEU A 23 -34.94 -25.12 9.60
CA LEU A 23 -34.52 -24.66 8.27
C LEU A 23 -35.40 -23.52 7.76
N GLU A 24 -36.71 -23.55 8.01
CA GLU A 24 -37.63 -22.46 7.67
C GLU A 24 -37.25 -21.18 8.42
N ASP A 25 -36.95 -21.26 9.71
CA ASP A 25 -36.48 -20.12 10.51
C ASP A 25 -35.14 -19.57 9.97
N HIS A 26 -34.21 -20.45 9.61
CA HIS A 26 -32.94 -20.04 9.01
C HIS A 26 -33.11 -19.36 7.66
N VAL A 27 -34.02 -19.84 6.81
CA VAL A 27 -34.31 -19.22 5.50
C VAL A 27 -34.89 -17.83 5.71
N ALA A 28 -35.86 -17.66 6.60
CA ALA A 28 -36.44 -16.36 6.91
C ALA A 28 -35.41 -15.36 7.45
N ASN A 29 -34.51 -15.79 8.34
CA ASN A 29 -33.45 -14.95 8.87
C ASN A 29 -32.41 -14.55 7.79
N ASN A 30 -32.07 -15.48 6.89
CA ASN A 30 -31.15 -15.19 5.80
C ASN A 30 -31.76 -14.23 4.77
N GLU A 31 -33.06 -14.32 4.51
CA GLU A 31 -33.77 -13.41 3.61
C GLU A 31 -33.82 -11.99 4.17
N ALA A 32 -34.10 -11.83 5.48
CA ALA A 32 -34.03 -10.54 6.15
C ALA A 32 -32.63 -9.91 6.10
N LEU A 33 -31.57 -10.73 6.28
CA LEU A 33 -30.19 -10.27 6.14
C LEU A 33 -29.85 -9.83 4.70
N ARG A 34 -30.40 -10.50 3.68
CA ARG A 34 -30.21 -10.09 2.30
C ARG A 34 -30.87 -8.75 1.98
N ILE A 35 -32.11 -8.55 2.41
CA ILE A 35 -32.86 -7.31 2.17
C ILE A 35 -32.11 -6.11 2.77
N THR A 36 -31.68 -6.23 4.03
CA THR A 36 -30.90 -5.15 4.68
C THR A 36 -29.54 -4.91 4.00
N ALA A 37 -28.88 -5.96 3.51
CA ALA A 37 -27.62 -5.81 2.77
C ALA A 37 -27.81 -5.12 1.41
N GLU A 38 -28.90 -5.43 0.71
CA GLU A 38 -29.27 -4.81 -0.57
C GLU A 38 -29.64 -3.32 -0.39
N GLU A 39 -30.38 -2.98 0.67
CA GLU A 39 -30.67 -1.57 1.03
C GLU A 39 -29.39 -0.77 1.34
N HIS A 40 -28.46 -1.36 2.10
CA HIS A 40 -27.17 -0.73 2.37
C HIS A 40 -26.27 -0.62 1.13
N ALA A 41 -26.40 -1.54 0.16
CA ALA A 41 -25.68 -1.46 -1.10
C ALA A 41 -26.23 -0.34 -1.98
N ALA A 42 -27.56 -0.24 -2.11
CA ALA A 42 -28.24 0.84 -2.84
C ALA A 42 -27.89 2.22 -2.27
N ALA A 43 -27.94 2.39 -0.94
CA ALA A 43 -27.59 3.66 -0.29
C ALA A 43 -26.13 4.09 -0.56
N LYS A 44 -25.20 3.13 -0.63
CA LYS A 44 -23.79 3.41 -0.96
C LYS A 44 -23.60 3.75 -2.45
N GLU A 45 -24.40 3.14 -3.32
CA GLU A 45 -24.35 3.44 -4.74
C GLU A 45 -24.85 4.86 -5.03
N ASP A 46 -25.91 5.29 -4.36
CA ASP A 46 -26.40 6.68 -4.42
C ASP A 46 -25.36 7.68 -3.88
N GLU A 47 -24.68 7.35 -2.77
CA GLU A 47 -23.60 8.17 -2.20
C GLU A 47 -22.40 8.27 -3.17
N LEU A 48 -22.04 7.16 -3.82
CA LEU A 48 -20.98 7.12 -4.83
C LEU A 48 -21.36 7.92 -6.09
N GLN A 49 -22.60 7.84 -6.55
CA GLN A 49 -23.08 8.64 -7.68
C GLN A 49 -23.04 10.14 -7.35
N THR A 50 -23.44 10.52 -6.14
CA THR A 50 -23.41 11.91 -5.67
C THR A 50 -21.97 12.43 -5.61
N MET A 51 -21.04 11.66 -5.02
CA MET A 51 -19.62 12.02 -4.98
C MET A 51 -18.98 12.10 -6.37
N GLN A 52 -19.36 11.22 -7.30
CA GLN A 52 -18.85 11.25 -8.67
C GLN A 52 -19.37 12.47 -9.45
N ALA A 53 -20.64 12.85 -9.27
CA ALA A 53 -21.21 14.06 -9.86
C ALA A 53 -20.50 15.33 -9.35
N GLU A 54 -20.22 15.43 -8.04
CA GLU A 54 -19.46 16.55 -7.48
C GLU A 54 -18.01 16.59 -8.00
N ALA A 55 -17.35 15.44 -8.13
CA ALA A 55 -16.01 15.36 -8.71
C ALA A 55 -15.97 15.75 -10.19
N ALA A 56 -17.00 15.40 -10.96
CA ALA A 56 -17.13 15.82 -12.36
C ALA A 56 -17.34 17.33 -12.48
N ALA A 57 -18.19 17.92 -11.65
CA ALA A 57 -18.41 19.37 -11.61
C ALA A 57 -17.14 20.14 -11.21
N ALA A 58 -16.38 19.63 -10.23
CA ALA A 58 -15.10 20.22 -9.83
C ALA A 58 -14.02 20.07 -10.92
N ALA A 59 -14.02 18.97 -11.67
CA ALA A 59 -13.12 18.77 -12.81
C ALA A 59 -13.43 19.72 -13.97
N GLU A 60 -14.71 19.99 -14.24
CA GLU A 60 -15.14 20.96 -15.27
C GLU A 60 -14.75 22.39 -14.88
N GLN A 61 -14.93 22.78 -13.61
CA GLN A 61 -14.47 24.08 -13.11
C GLN A 61 -12.95 24.22 -13.18
N ALA A 62 -12.19 23.15 -12.87
CA ALA A 62 -10.74 23.13 -13.01
C ALA A 62 -10.30 23.21 -14.49
N ALA A 63 -10.99 22.53 -15.40
CA ALA A 63 -10.72 22.59 -16.83
C ALA A 63 -11.03 23.98 -17.41
N ALA A 64 -12.12 24.62 -17.00
CA ALA A 64 -12.47 25.98 -17.40
C ALA A 64 -11.45 27.02 -16.90
N ALA A 65 -10.94 26.86 -15.67
CA ALA A 65 -9.89 27.71 -15.12
C ALA A 65 -8.55 27.56 -15.87
N ILE A 66 -8.19 26.34 -16.28
CA ILE A 66 -6.99 26.08 -17.10
C ILE A 66 -7.15 26.65 -18.51
N ALA A 67 -8.33 26.50 -19.14
CA ALA A 67 -8.62 27.06 -20.45
C ALA A 67 -8.61 28.60 -20.45
N ALA A 68 -9.12 29.23 -19.39
CA ALA A 68 -9.06 30.68 -19.22
C ALA A 68 -7.62 31.19 -19.04
N ALA A 69 -6.77 30.44 -18.34
CA ALA A 69 -5.35 30.76 -18.18
C ALA A 69 -4.55 30.62 -19.50
N ASN A 70 -4.97 29.71 -20.40
CA ASN A 70 -4.25 29.44 -21.65
C ASN A 70 -4.53 30.46 -22.78
N ASN A 71 -5.57 31.29 -22.64
CA ASN A 71 -5.90 32.34 -23.61
C ASN A 71 -5.18 33.69 -23.37
N GLN A 72 -4.28 33.77 -22.38
CA GLN A 72 -3.47 34.98 -22.10
C GLN A 72 -1.95 34.80 -22.29
N ALA A 73 -1.50 33.69 -22.89
CA ALA A 73 -0.07 33.47 -23.18
C ALA A 73 0.21 33.55 -24.70
N PRO A 74 1.20 34.33 -25.17
CA PRO A 74 1.60 34.33 -26.57
C PRO A 74 2.28 33.01 -26.93
N ALA A 75 2.02 32.55 -28.15
CA ALA A 75 2.57 31.35 -28.74
C ALA A 75 4.11 31.36 -28.75
N ALA A 76 4.71 30.40 -28.05
CA ALA A 76 6.07 29.96 -28.31
C ALA A 76 6.14 28.44 -28.09
N ALA A 77 6.12 27.70 -29.18
CA ALA A 77 6.38 26.27 -29.20
C ALA A 77 7.85 26.01 -28.83
N GLY A 78 8.06 25.29 -27.74
CA GLY A 78 9.33 24.70 -27.34
C GLY A 78 9.05 23.37 -26.59
N PRO A 79 9.99 22.40 -26.62
CA PRO A 79 9.79 21.09 -26.00
C PRO A 79 9.56 21.25 -24.48
N PRO A 80 8.86 20.31 -23.81
CA PRO A 80 8.33 20.50 -22.46
C PRO A 80 9.46 20.79 -21.47
N GLY A 81 9.71 22.08 -21.27
CA GLY A 81 10.64 22.60 -20.30
C GLY A 81 10.02 22.42 -18.93
N THR A 82 10.68 21.58 -18.15
CA THR A 82 10.69 21.52 -16.70
C THR A 82 10.15 22.82 -16.08
N SER A 83 8.90 22.80 -15.61
CA SER A 83 8.44 23.83 -14.70
C SER A 83 9.42 23.83 -13.52
N ASN A 84 10.06 24.98 -13.27
CA ASN A 84 10.97 25.19 -12.15
C ASN A 84 10.21 25.09 -10.82
N SER A 85 9.73 23.89 -10.48
CA SER A 85 9.23 23.59 -9.15
C SER A 85 10.45 23.54 -8.24
N VAL A 86 10.56 24.47 -7.31
CA VAL A 86 11.59 24.45 -6.27
C VAL A 86 11.48 23.10 -5.56
N LEU A 87 12.44 22.21 -5.82
CA LEU A 87 12.49 20.88 -5.20
C LEU A 87 12.72 21.05 -3.70
N ILE A 88 11.98 20.30 -2.89
CA ILE A 88 12.10 20.35 -1.43
C ILE A 88 13.42 19.67 -1.04
N PRO A 89 14.39 20.40 -0.47
CA PRO A 89 15.68 19.83 -0.13
C PRO A 89 15.59 18.87 1.05
N LYS A 90 16.55 17.96 1.13
CA LYS A 90 16.60 16.98 2.22
C LYS A 90 16.98 17.66 3.55
N PRO A 91 16.23 17.46 4.64
CA PRO A 91 16.63 17.93 5.96
C PRO A 91 17.95 17.30 6.42
N ARG A 92 18.71 18.02 7.26
CA ARG A 92 19.94 17.47 7.86
C ARG A 92 19.63 16.25 8.73
N GLY A 93 20.44 15.21 8.59
CA GLY A 93 20.34 13.97 9.37
C GLY A 93 19.67 12.82 8.63
N SER A 94 19.07 11.90 9.40
CA SER A 94 18.47 10.65 8.88
C SER A 94 17.00 10.50 9.25
N GLY A 95 16.18 10.16 8.26
CA GLY A 95 14.75 9.90 8.42
C GLY A 95 14.44 8.80 9.43
N GLY A 96 13.62 9.14 10.42
CA GLY A 96 13.23 8.26 11.52
C GLY A 96 14.31 8.05 12.59
N SER A 97 15.38 8.85 12.56
CA SER A 97 16.34 8.98 13.66
C SER A 97 16.42 10.45 14.12
N THR A 98 16.84 11.34 13.23
CA THR A 98 17.03 12.78 13.52
C THR A 98 15.74 13.57 13.33
N TYR A 99 14.93 13.18 12.33
CA TYR A 99 13.64 13.81 12.05
C TYR A 99 12.56 12.77 11.77
N LYS A 100 11.30 13.17 12.00
CA LYS A 100 10.14 12.38 11.61
C LYS A 100 9.86 12.62 10.12
N ILE A 101 9.95 11.57 9.30
CA ILE A 101 9.80 11.65 7.83
C ILE A 101 8.50 12.36 7.45
N ARG A 102 7.38 12.00 8.08
CA ARG A 102 6.07 12.65 7.85
C ARG A 102 6.09 14.17 8.03
N HIS A 103 6.79 14.67 9.05
CA HIS A 103 6.89 16.11 9.31
C HIS A 103 7.79 16.78 8.29
N ALA A 104 8.92 16.15 7.95
CA ALA A 104 9.85 16.65 6.92
C ALA A 104 9.22 16.71 5.52
N MET A 105 8.26 15.82 5.24
CA MET A 105 7.48 15.87 4.00
C MET A 105 6.39 16.94 4.02
N GLY A 106 6.16 17.66 5.13
CA GLY A 106 5.04 18.61 5.25
C GLY A 106 3.66 17.94 5.37
N LEU A 107 3.62 16.66 5.77
CA LEU A 107 2.40 15.85 5.88
C LEU A 107 2.01 15.58 7.34
N ALA A 108 2.38 16.45 8.28
CA ALA A 108 2.08 16.27 9.70
C ALA A 108 0.57 16.09 9.95
N ASP A 109 -0.23 16.93 9.30
CA ASP A 109 -1.69 16.97 9.44
C ASP A 109 -2.40 16.11 8.38
N ASN A 110 -1.76 15.84 7.24
CA ASN A 110 -2.31 14.99 6.19
C ASN A 110 -1.83 13.53 6.33
N LYS A 111 -2.36 12.85 7.35
CA LYS A 111 -2.10 11.42 7.59
C LYS A 111 -2.51 10.52 6.40
N PRO A 112 -3.68 10.72 5.74
CA PRO A 112 -4.09 9.88 4.62
C PRO A 112 -3.10 9.90 3.45
N LEU A 113 -2.61 11.08 3.05
CA LEU A 113 -1.65 11.20 1.96
C LEU A 113 -0.31 10.53 2.32
N TYR A 114 0.17 10.72 3.55
CA TYR A 114 1.38 10.03 4.01
C TYR A 114 1.22 8.49 3.97
N ALA A 115 0.05 7.98 4.38
CA ALA A 115 -0.25 6.55 4.31
C ALA A 115 -0.31 6.03 2.87
N ARG A 116 -0.87 6.80 1.93
CA ARG A 116 -0.87 6.49 0.49
C ARG A 116 0.55 6.39 -0.06
N CYS A 117 1.38 7.41 0.18
CA CYS A 117 2.81 7.41 -0.20
C CYS A 117 3.54 6.18 0.35
N MET A 118 3.36 5.86 1.64
CA MET A 118 3.97 4.68 2.25
C MET A 118 3.53 3.38 1.58
N ARG A 119 2.23 3.24 1.26
CA ARG A 119 1.68 2.05 0.60
C ARG A 119 2.30 1.87 -0.78
N VAL A 120 2.30 2.92 -1.61
CA VAL A 120 2.89 2.91 -2.95
C VAL A 120 4.37 2.49 -2.89
N VAL A 121 5.16 3.12 -2.02
CA VAL A 121 6.60 2.81 -1.90
C VAL A 121 6.81 1.38 -1.41
N ARG A 122 5.99 0.89 -0.47
CA ARG A 122 6.06 -0.49 0.01
C ARG A 122 5.76 -1.50 -1.10
N ASP A 123 4.70 -1.27 -1.86
CA ASP A 123 4.27 -2.18 -2.92
C ASP A 123 5.31 -2.24 -4.04
N LEU A 124 5.88 -1.10 -4.41
CA LEU A 124 7.01 -1.04 -5.36
C LEU A 124 8.27 -1.72 -4.82
N THR A 125 8.58 -1.56 -3.52
CA THR A 125 9.73 -2.23 -2.90
C THR A 125 9.58 -3.76 -2.96
N LEU A 126 8.36 -4.25 -2.75
CA LEU A 126 8.05 -5.68 -2.85
C LEU A 126 8.10 -6.16 -4.30
N ALA A 127 7.52 -5.40 -5.24
CA ALA A 127 7.51 -5.72 -6.66
C ALA A 127 8.93 -5.76 -7.25
N ALA A 128 9.80 -4.83 -6.83
CA ALA A 128 11.21 -4.78 -7.20
C ALA A 128 12.06 -5.90 -6.58
N LYS A 129 11.46 -6.75 -5.72
CA LYS A 129 12.14 -7.87 -5.03
C LYS A 129 13.42 -7.44 -4.29
N ILE A 130 13.41 -6.23 -3.71
CA ILE A 130 14.56 -5.69 -2.98
C ILE A 130 14.90 -6.59 -1.80
N ASN A 131 16.18 -6.96 -1.68
CA ASN A 131 16.63 -7.84 -0.62
C ASN A 131 16.67 -7.07 0.72
N TRP A 132 15.65 -7.30 1.54
CA TRP A 132 15.51 -6.66 2.84
C TRP A 132 16.54 -7.10 3.89
N GLN A 133 17.24 -8.21 3.69
CA GLN A 133 18.34 -8.65 4.57
C GLN A 133 19.60 -7.81 4.39
N LYS A 134 19.78 -7.19 3.20
CA LYS A 134 20.88 -6.27 2.91
C LYS A 134 20.56 -4.85 3.39
N ASP A 135 21.60 -4.11 3.77
CA ASP A 135 21.46 -2.70 4.10
C ASP A 135 21.17 -1.88 2.82
N PHE A 136 20.55 -0.71 2.97
CA PHE A 136 20.09 0.10 1.82
C PHE A 136 21.24 0.51 0.89
N ILE A 137 22.42 0.77 1.45
CA ILE A 137 23.63 1.14 0.69
C ILE A 137 24.20 -0.01 -0.16
N HIS A 138 23.82 -1.26 0.13
CA HIS A 138 24.30 -2.45 -0.59
C HIS A 138 23.24 -3.02 -1.55
N GLN A 139 22.20 -2.24 -1.85
CA GLN A 139 21.21 -2.60 -2.86
C GLN A 139 21.74 -2.22 -4.24
N ASP A 140 21.27 -2.92 -5.27
CA ASP A 140 21.59 -2.57 -6.66
C ASP A 140 21.09 -1.15 -6.97
N PRO A 141 21.99 -0.21 -7.33
CA PRO A 141 21.61 1.17 -7.62
C PRO A 141 20.63 1.29 -8.79
N LEU A 142 20.68 0.39 -9.77
CA LEU A 142 19.77 0.41 -10.92
C LEU A 142 18.34 0.07 -10.51
N VAL A 143 18.18 -0.92 -9.62
CA VAL A 143 16.87 -1.31 -9.06
C VAL A 143 16.30 -0.17 -8.21
N ILE A 144 17.12 0.47 -7.39
CA ILE A 144 16.69 1.61 -6.56
C ILE A 144 16.29 2.81 -7.44
N GLY A 145 17.06 3.11 -8.49
CA GLY A 145 16.73 4.17 -9.44
C GLY A 145 15.38 3.94 -10.13
N ARG A 146 15.13 2.72 -10.64
CA ARG A 146 13.83 2.34 -11.24
C ARG A 146 12.69 2.47 -10.23
N LEU A 147 12.92 2.07 -8.98
CA LEU A 147 11.92 2.22 -7.92
C LEU A 147 11.57 3.69 -7.67
N PHE A 148 12.57 4.58 -7.68
CA PHE A 148 12.33 6.02 -7.49
C PHE A 148 11.49 6.61 -8.62
N HIS A 149 11.82 6.30 -9.87
CA HIS A 149 11.01 6.73 -11.01
C HIS A 149 9.57 6.19 -10.93
N ALA A 150 9.40 4.89 -10.70
CA ALA A 150 8.07 4.29 -10.57
C ALA A 150 7.26 4.88 -9.40
N ALA A 151 7.91 5.29 -8.32
CA ALA A 151 7.24 5.93 -7.19
C ALA A 151 6.74 7.34 -7.53
N GLN A 152 7.52 8.10 -8.30
CA GLN A 152 7.13 9.43 -8.78
C GLN A 152 5.98 9.37 -9.78
N GLU A 153 5.98 8.37 -10.67
CA GLU A 153 4.90 8.15 -11.64
C GLU A 153 3.58 7.77 -10.96
N ARG A 154 3.63 6.91 -9.94
CA ARG A 154 2.42 6.45 -9.23
C ARG A 154 1.87 7.48 -8.26
N GLU A 155 2.73 8.29 -7.66
CA GLU A 155 2.37 9.30 -6.68
C GLU A 155 3.14 10.59 -6.97
N SER A 156 2.51 11.48 -7.75
CA SER A 156 3.11 12.74 -8.21
C SER A 156 3.60 13.62 -7.06
N TYR A 157 3.02 13.49 -5.86
CA TYR A 157 3.50 14.17 -4.66
C TYR A 157 4.97 13.86 -4.33
N LEU A 158 5.45 12.64 -4.62
CA LEU A 158 6.83 12.23 -4.35
C LEU A 158 7.85 12.85 -5.32
N ALA A 159 7.41 13.38 -6.47
CA ALA A 159 8.29 14.05 -7.43
C ALA A 159 8.79 15.42 -6.93
N ARG A 160 8.18 15.97 -5.88
CA ARG A 160 8.50 17.30 -5.33
C ARG A 160 9.79 17.33 -4.49
N PHE A 161 10.37 16.17 -4.19
CA PHE A 161 11.50 16.04 -3.27
C PHE A 161 12.82 15.88 -4.02
N GLU A 162 13.81 16.69 -3.66
CA GLU A 162 15.14 16.66 -4.27
C GLU A 162 15.79 15.28 -4.15
N SER A 163 16.38 14.80 -5.25
CA SER A 163 17.03 13.48 -5.32
C SER A 163 16.17 12.32 -4.80
N SER A 164 14.84 12.45 -4.82
CA SER A 164 13.89 11.47 -4.27
C SER A 164 14.17 11.12 -2.81
N TRP A 165 14.66 12.06 -1.99
CA TRP A 165 15.07 11.76 -0.61
C TRP A 165 13.92 11.17 0.23
N ALA A 166 12.69 11.64 0.03
CA ALA A 166 11.52 11.16 0.73
C ALA A 166 11.26 9.68 0.43
N THR A 167 11.26 9.31 -0.85
CA THR A 167 11.12 7.92 -1.29
C THR A 167 12.24 7.05 -0.70
N GLY A 168 13.49 7.50 -0.78
CA GLY A 168 14.63 6.77 -0.21
C GLY A 168 14.50 6.51 1.29
N ASP A 169 14.02 7.49 2.06
CA ASP A 169 13.83 7.34 3.50
C ASP A 169 12.64 6.45 3.85
N LEU A 170 11.56 6.48 3.06
CA LEU A 170 10.44 5.55 3.20
C LEU A 170 10.87 4.11 2.94
N VAL A 171 11.68 3.86 1.89
CA VAL A 171 12.26 2.53 1.62
C VAL A 171 13.12 2.08 2.79
N LYS A 172 14.04 2.93 3.28
CA LYS A 172 14.88 2.60 4.45
C LYS A 172 14.05 2.26 5.68
N GLN A 173 13.00 3.04 5.96
CA GLN A 173 12.08 2.80 7.07
C GLN A 173 11.41 1.43 6.94
N PHE A 174 10.88 1.11 5.75
CA PHE A 174 10.25 -0.18 5.48
C PHE A 174 11.23 -1.35 5.66
N LEU A 175 12.40 -1.30 5.03
CA LEU A 175 13.41 -2.37 5.13
C LEU A 175 13.89 -2.56 6.57
N ARG A 176 14.09 -1.47 7.32
CA ARG A 176 14.46 -1.52 8.74
C ARG A 176 13.37 -2.20 9.58
N ASN A 177 12.10 -1.86 9.35
CA ASN A 177 10.97 -2.47 10.06
C ASN A 177 10.83 -3.96 9.72
N ARG A 178 11.00 -4.33 8.45
CA ARG A 178 10.96 -5.72 8.00
C ARG A 178 12.11 -6.54 8.61
N ARG A 179 13.33 -5.99 8.70
CA ARG A 179 14.44 -6.62 9.42
C ARG A 179 14.16 -6.79 10.90
N LYS A 180 13.66 -5.75 11.58
CA LYS A 180 13.31 -5.83 13.01
C LYS A 180 12.29 -6.94 13.27
N TYR A 181 11.31 -7.09 12.39
CA TYR A 181 10.36 -8.18 12.43
C TYR A 181 11.02 -9.54 12.19
N GLY A 182 11.88 -9.66 11.17
CA GLY A 182 12.63 -10.88 10.85
C GLY A 182 13.52 -11.35 11.99
N VAL A 183 14.21 -10.43 12.69
CA VAL A 183 15.01 -10.75 13.88
C VAL A 183 14.14 -11.28 15.01
N ARG A 184 13.00 -10.62 15.29
CA ARG A 184 12.06 -11.08 16.32
C ARG A 184 11.49 -12.48 16.04
N LYS A 185 11.32 -12.83 14.76
CA LYS A 185 10.81 -14.13 14.32
C LYS A 185 11.90 -15.18 14.08
N GLY A 186 13.18 -14.83 14.24
CA GLY A 186 14.30 -15.74 14.01
C GLY A 186 14.65 -15.99 12.53
N TYR A 187 14.06 -15.27 11.58
CA TYR A 187 14.37 -15.41 10.15
C TYR A 187 15.70 -14.77 9.75
N VAL A 188 16.21 -13.83 10.57
CA VAL A 188 17.43 -13.08 10.29
C VAL A 188 18.22 -12.87 11.56
N LEU A 189 19.54 -12.94 11.45
CA LEU A 189 20.44 -12.70 12.55
C LEU A 189 20.44 -11.22 12.99
N PRO A 190 20.64 -10.94 14.28
CA PRO A 190 20.88 -9.60 14.80
C PRO A 190 21.96 -8.84 13.99
N ARG A 191 21.85 -7.51 13.92
CA ARG A 191 22.77 -6.67 13.13
C ARG A 191 24.24 -6.92 13.50
N ALA A 192 24.55 -7.03 14.80
CA ALA A 192 25.91 -7.31 15.27
C ALA A 192 26.48 -8.61 14.67
N GLN A 193 25.69 -9.68 14.66
CA GLN A 193 26.09 -10.97 14.11
C GLN A 193 26.24 -10.94 12.58
N ARG A 194 25.37 -10.22 11.87
CA ARG A 194 25.51 -10.05 10.41
C ARG A 194 26.76 -9.28 10.02
N LEU A 195 27.12 -8.25 10.80
CA LEU A 195 28.35 -7.49 10.57
C LEU A 195 29.59 -8.35 10.84
N ALA A 196 29.56 -9.17 11.90
CA ALA A 196 30.62 -10.13 12.19
C ALA A 196 30.80 -11.17 11.07
N GLN A 197 29.70 -11.72 10.53
CA GLN A 197 29.76 -12.64 9.38
C GLN A 197 30.28 -11.98 8.11
N ALA A 198 29.88 -10.73 7.84
CA ALA A 198 30.39 -9.98 6.69
C ALA A 198 31.89 -9.66 6.82
N ALA A 199 32.39 -9.44 8.04
CA ALA A 199 33.81 -9.22 8.29
C ALA A 199 34.64 -10.52 8.27
N GLY A 200 34.04 -11.65 8.68
CA GLY A 200 34.70 -12.96 8.72
C GLY A 200 34.73 -13.72 7.38
N GLY A 201 33.90 -13.35 6.40
CA GLY A 201 33.80 -14.03 5.10
C GLY A 201 34.80 -13.57 4.03
N SER A 202 35.77 -12.71 4.37
CA SER A 202 36.73 -12.11 3.43
C SER A 202 38.14 -12.75 3.46
N GLY A 203 38.31 -13.93 4.10
CA GLY A 203 39.64 -14.50 4.38
C GLY A 203 39.85 -15.95 3.95
N GLY A 204 39.31 -16.39 2.80
CA GLY A 204 39.44 -17.78 2.38
C GLY A 204 39.26 -18.01 0.88
N VAL A 205 40.11 -17.40 0.06
CA VAL A 205 40.47 -17.91 -1.27
C VAL A 205 41.95 -17.67 -1.40
N ASP A 206 42.75 -18.71 -1.16
CA ASP A 206 44.11 -18.94 -1.72
C ASP A 206 44.72 -20.15 -1.01
N ALA A 207 44.63 -21.32 -1.66
CA ALA A 207 45.53 -22.48 -1.60
C ALA A 207 44.72 -23.74 -1.98
N ASP A 208 44.72 -24.11 -3.25
CA ASP A 208 45.46 -25.30 -3.68
C ASP A 208 45.39 -25.40 -5.21
N ASP A 209 46.59 -25.56 -5.76
CA ASP A 209 46.98 -25.84 -7.14
C ASP A 209 46.81 -27.35 -7.42
#